data_AF-A0A0F2LDW1-F1
#
_entry.id   AF-A0A0F2LDW1-F1
#
_cell.length_a   1.000
_cell.length_b   1.000
_cell.length_c   1.000
_cell.angle_alpha   90.00
_cell.angle_beta   90.00
_cell.angle_gamma   90.00
#
_symmetry.space_group_name_H-M   'P 1'
#
loop_
_entity.id
_entity.type
_entity.pdbx_description
1 polymer ?
#
loop_
_entity_poly.entity_id
_entity_poly.type
_entity_poly.pdbx_seq_one_letter_code
_entity_poly.pdbx_strand_id
1 'polypeptide(L)'
;MIVVDYDWAAGLGLALTGRSACGQIEVRPVEMPRPPVAPPFRAKLLRGPWGVALIDVRRIDESSIVVKHWEDAIEGEAEGNILRGVVCDKPIEVEVPDGYEGALRALIPVARIGKLPKRAYRLIAYRLALP
;
A
#
# COMPACT_ATOMS: atom_id res chain seq x y z
N MET A 1 0.61 -5.47 -12.94
CA MET A 1 0.98 -4.38 -12.00
C MET A 1 -0.13 -4.23 -10.97
N ILE A 2 0.20 -3.93 -9.71
CA ILE A 2 -0.79 -3.60 -8.68
C ILE A 2 -0.67 -2.10 -8.39
N VAL A 3 -1.77 -1.37 -8.48
CA VAL A 3 -1.88 0.06 -8.19
C VAL A 3 -2.62 0.21 -6.88
N VAL A 4 -2.06 0.97 -5.94
CA VAL A 4 -2.61 1.15 -4.59
C VAL A 4 -3.17 2.56 -4.36
N ASP A 5 -2.80 3.51 -5.20
CA ASP A 5 -3.35 4.87 -5.17
C ASP A 5 -3.35 5.51 -6.56
N TYR A 6 -4.17 6.55 -6.74
CA TYR A 6 -4.28 7.29 -8.01
C TYR A 6 -4.59 8.77 -7.79
N ASP A 7 -3.71 9.63 -8.30
CA ASP A 7 -3.92 11.07 -8.42
C ASP A 7 -4.50 11.39 -9.80
N TRP A 8 -5.77 11.82 -9.81
CA TRP A 8 -6.50 12.18 -11.02
C TRP A 8 -6.06 13.51 -11.63
N ALA A 9 -5.55 14.44 -10.82
CA ALA A 9 -5.10 15.74 -11.28
C ALA A 9 -3.75 15.61 -12.00
N ALA A 10 -2.87 14.77 -11.48
CA ALA A 10 -1.56 14.50 -12.06
C ALA A 10 -1.55 13.38 -13.12
N GLY A 11 -2.60 12.54 -13.18
CA GLY A 11 -2.62 11.36 -14.06
C GLY A 11 -1.64 10.27 -13.64
N LEU A 12 -1.33 10.18 -12.34
CA LEU A 12 -0.31 9.29 -11.79
C LEU A 12 -0.92 8.27 -10.84
N GLY A 13 -0.60 6.99 -11.04
CA GLY A 13 -0.88 5.93 -10.07
C GLY A 13 0.37 5.53 -9.28
N LEU A 14 0.19 5.11 -8.03
CA LEU A 14 1.25 4.50 -7.22
C LEU A 14 1.20 2.98 -7.38
N ALA A 15 2.20 2.42 -8.06
CA ALA A 15 2.28 0.99 -8.34
C ALA A 15 3.28 0.28 -7.43
N LEU A 16 2.89 -0.87 -6.88
CA LEU A 16 3.79 -1.73 -6.12
C LEU A 16 4.93 -2.26 -7.02
N THR A 17 6.16 -2.20 -6.52
CA THR A 17 7.32 -2.86 -7.17
C THR A 17 7.40 -4.34 -6.81
N GLY A 18 6.74 -4.73 -5.71
CA GLY A 18 6.81 -6.08 -5.13
C GLY A 18 7.95 -6.26 -4.13
N ARG A 19 8.77 -5.24 -3.90
CA ARG A 19 9.79 -5.25 -2.85
C ARG A 19 9.17 -4.81 -1.53
N SER A 20 9.34 -5.60 -0.49
CA SER A 20 8.96 -5.28 0.89
C SER A 20 10.15 -5.52 1.82
N ALA A 21 10.16 -4.79 2.93
CA ALA A 21 11.06 -5.06 4.06
C ALA A 21 10.63 -4.22 5.27
N CYS A 22 10.71 -4.80 6.46
CA CYS A 22 10.59 -4.08 7.73
C CYS A 22 9.42 -3.08 7.81
N GLY A 23 8.23 -3.54 7.45
CA GLY A 23 6.98 -2.78 7.56
C GLY A 23 6.70 -1.88 6.36
N GLN A 24 7.56 -1.92 5.35
CA GLN A 24 7.47 -1.07 4.18
C GLN A 24 7.24 -1.90 2.92
N ILE A 25 6.50 -1.32 1.98
CA ILE A 25 6.37 -1.84 0.62
C ILE A 25 6.71 -0.75 -0.38
N GLU A 26 7.61 -1.05 -1.31
CA GLU A 26 8.09 -0.06 -2.26
C GLU A 26 7.07 0.17 -3.37
N VAL A 27 6.81 1.45 -3.65
CA VAL A 27 5.93 1.92 -4.71
C VAL A 27 6.68 2.85 -5.64
N ARG A 28 6.21 2.91 -6.88
CA ARG A 28 6.69 3.87 -7.88
C ARG A 28 5.52 4.59 -8.54
N PRO A 29 5.67 5.88 -8.87
CA PRO A 29 4.70 6.57 -9.69
C PRO A 29 4.71 5.99 -11.11
N VAL A 30 3.54 5.87 -11.72
CA VAL A 30 3.35 5.40 -13.09
C VAL A 30 2.25 6.24 -13.75
N GLU A 31 2.56 6.83 -14.90
CA GLU A 31 1.57 7.50 -15.74
C GLU A 31 0.54 6.49 -16.27
N MET A 32 -0.74 6.80 -16.08
CA MET A 32 -1.84 5.97 -16.56
C MET A 32 -3.12 6.78 -16.75
N PRO A 33 -4.01 6.35 -17.67
CA PRO A 33 -5.34 6.95 -17.79
C PRO A 33 -6.15 6.74 -16.50
N ARG A 34 -7.23 7.50 -16.34
CA ARG A 34 -8.16 7.34 -15.21
C ARG A 34 -8.66 5.88 -15.15
N PRO A 35 -8.46 5.18 -14.03
CA PRO A 35 -8.86 3.79 -13.94
C PRO A 35 -10.39 3.65 -13.85
N PRO A 36 -10.97 2.55 -14.39
CA PRO A 36 -12.40 2.30 -14.33
C PRO A 36 -12.89 1.88 -12.93
N VAL A 37 -11.97 1.51 -12.03
CA VAL A 37 -12.25 1.13 -10.64
C VAL A 37 -11.28 1.85 -9.70
N ALA A 38 -11.72 2.09 -8.46
CA ALA A 38 -10.85 2.68 -7.45
C ALA A 38 -9.71 1.71 -7.06
N PRO A 39 -8.50 2.21 -6.75
CA PRO A 39 -7.46 1.43 -6.09
C PRO A 39 -7.91 0.84 -4.74
N PRO A 40 -7.32 -0.29 -4.30
CA PRO A 40 -6.29 -1.04 -5.00
C PRO A 40 -6.85 -1.95 -6.11
N PHE A 41 -6.11 -2.04 -7.23
CA PHE A 41 -6.45 -2.92 -8.34
C PHE A 41 -5.21 -3.51 -9.01
N ARG A 42 -5.39 -4.64 -9.68
CA ARG A 42 -4.41 -5.22 -10.60
C ARG A 42 -4.79 -4.87 -12.03
N ALA A 43 -3.81 -4.47 -12.83
CA ALA A 43 -3.98 -4.20 -14.25
C ALA A 43 -2.68 -4.47 -15.04
N LYS A 44 -2.78 -4.51 -16.35
CA LYS A 44 -1.64 -4.40 -17.28
C LYS A 44 -1.68 -3.01 -17.93
N LEU A 45 -0.50 -2.44 -18.12
CA LEU A 45 -0.32 -1.17 -18.80
C LEU A 45 0.13 -1.45 -20.23
N LEU A 46 -0.64 -1.01 -21.21
CA LEU A 46 -0.28 -1.08 -22.63
C LEU A 46 0.18 0.30 -23.07
N ARG A 47 1.40 0.39 -23.63
CA ARG A 47 1.94 1.63 -24.20
C ARG A 47 2.05 1.47 -25.72
N GLY A 48 1.58 2.46 -26.45
CA GLY A 48 1.68 2.49 -27.91
C GLY A 48 1.87 3.92 -28.43
N PRO A 49 2.00 4.08 -29.76
CA PRO A 49 2.20 5.40 -30.40
C PRO A 49 1.09 6.41 -30.10
N TRP A 50 -0.12 5.92 -29.77
CA TRP A 50 -1.32 6.72 -29.54
C TRP A 50 -1.61 6.99 -28.05
N GLY A 51 -0.74 6.54 -27.14
CA GLY A 51 -0.88 6.79 -25.71
C GLY A 51 -0.79 5.54 -24.84
N VAL A 52 -1.39 5.64 -23.65
CA VAL A 52 -1.33 4.62 -22.58
C VAL A 52 -2.73 4.11 -22.26
N ALA A 53 -2.89 2.79 -22.20
CA ALA A 53 -4.16 2.14 -21.85
C ALA A 53 -3.99 1.16 -20.68
N LEU A 54 -5.04 1.03 -19.87
CA LEU A 54 -5.17 -0.01 -18.85
C LEU A 54 -6.04 -1.15 -19.37
N ILE A 55 -5.55 -2.38 -19.28
CA ILE A 55 -6.28 -3.60 -19.66
C ILE A 55 -6.26 -4.61 -18.50
N ASP A 56 -7.17 -5.58 -18.54
CA ASP A 56 -7.33 -6.62 -17.50
C ASP A 56 -7.49 -6.04 -16.07
N VAL A 57 -8.24 -4.94 -15.93
CA VAL A 57 -8.40 -4.24 -14.65
C VAL A 57 -9.29 -5.08 -13.73
N ARG A 58 -8.75 -5.47 -12.57
CA ARG A 58 -9.46 -6.26 -11.55
C ARG A 58 -9.19 -5.66 -10.18
N ARG A 59 -10.25 -5.37 -9.43
CA ARG A 59 -10.13 -4.94 -8.02
C ARG A 59 -9.43 -6.03 -7.22
N ILE A 60 -8.59 -5.62 -6.28
CA ILE A 60 -7.98 -6.51 -5.30
C ILE A 60 -8.28 -5.98 -3.90
N ASP A 61 -8.13 -6.84 -2.90
CA ASP A 61 -8.26 -6.43 -1.51
C ASP A 61 -6.89 -6.05 -0.92
N GLU A 62 -6.87 -5.08 -0.01
CA GLU A 62 -5.65 -4.67 0.71
C GLU A 62 -5.09 -5.83 1.53
N SER A 63 -5.97 -6.61 2.16
CA SER A 63 -5.61 -7.83 2.88
C SER A 63 -4.75 -8.77 2.05
N SER A 64 -5.08 -8.94 0.76
CA SER A 64 -4.33 -9.83 -0.14
C SER A 64 -2.90 -9.33 -0.40
N ILE A 65 -2.68 -8.02 -0.34
CA ILE A 65 -1.34 -7.42 -0.45
C ILE A 65 -0.56 -7.73 0.82
N VAL A 66 -1.14 -7.48 1.99
CA VAL A 66 -0.48 -7.73 3.29
C VAL A 66 -0.15 -9.20 3.47
N VAL A 67 -1.09 -10.11 3.18
CA VAL A 67 -0.88 -11.56 3.28
C VAL A 67 0.26 -12.05 2.39
N LYS A 68 0.43 -11.46 1.20
CA LYS A 68 1.56 -11.80 0.31
C LYS A 68 2.92 -11.41 0.90
N HIS A 69 2.94 -10.39 1.75
CA HIS A 69 4.15 -9.79 2.34
C HIS A 69 4.13 -9.93 3.87
N TRP A 70 3.54 -11.02 4.36
CA TRP A 70 3.19 -11.21 5.78
C TRP A 70 4.39 -11.09 6.72
N GLU A 71 5.52 -11.67 6.34
CA GLU A 71 6.76 -11.70 7.10
C GLU A 71 7.39 -10.31 7.26
N ASP A 72 7.14 -9.41 6.29
CA ASP A 72 7.63 -8.05 6.31
C ASP A 72 6.63 -7.06 6.91
N ALA A 73 5.42 -7.50 7.25
CA ALA A 73 4.37 -6.61 7.74
C ALA A 73 4.62 -6.18 9.20
N ILE A 74 4.27 -4.95 9.52
CA ILE A 74 4.17 -4.46 10.90
C ILE A 74 3.08 -5.26 11.59
N GLU A 75 3.39 -5.88 12.72
CA GLU A 75 2.38 -6.40 13.63
C GLU A 75 2.13 -5.35 14.72
N GLY A 76 0.89 -4.90 14.87
CA GLY A 76 0.60 -3.81 15.78
C GLY A 76 -0.88 -3.54 16.00
N GLU A 77 -1.14 -2.45 16.69
CA GLU A 77 -2.46 -1.95 17.02
C GLU A 77 -2.53 -0.46 16.66
N ALA A 78 -3.60 -0.09 15.95
CA ALA A 78 -3.90 1.31 15.64
C ALA A 78 -4.93 1.84 16.64
N GLU A 79 -4.66 3.02 17.18
CA GLU A 79 -5.54 3.78 18.06
C GLU A 79 -5.57 5.23 17.56
N GLY A 80 -6.69 5.64 16.96
CA GLY A 80 -6.81 6.91 16.26
C GLY A 80 -5.83 7.03 15.08
N ASN A 81 -4.93 8.01 15.15
CA ASN A 81 -3.94 8.28 14.12
C ASN A 81 -2.56 7.69 14.44
N ILE A 82 -2.42 6.85 15.47
CA ILE A 82 -1.14 6.27 15.87
C ILE A 82 -1.18 4.75 15.70
N LEU A 83 -0.24 4.21 14.94
CA LEU A 83 0.07 2.78 14.86
C LEU A 83 1.26 2.48 15.76
N ARG A 84 1.05 1.65 16.78
CA ARG A 84 2.12 1.08 17.62
C ARG A 84 2.30 -0.38 17.30
N GLY A 85 3.54 -0.85 17.20
CA GLY A 85 3.77 -2.25 16.86
C GLY A 85 5.22 -2.66 16.89
N VAL A 86 5.50 -3.80 16.26
CA VAL A 86 6.83 -4.38 16.13
C VAL A 86 7.05 -4.79 14.67
N VAL A 87 8.25 -4.51 14.17
CA VAL A 87 8.70 -5.03 12.88
C VAL A 87 10.22 -5.14 12.85
N CYS A 88 10.75 -6.21 12.24
CA CYS A 88 12.19 -6.50 12.23
C CYS A 88 12.82 -6.39 13.64
N ASP A 89 12.15 -7.01 14.63
CA ASP A 89 12.53 -7.05 16.05
C ASP A 89 12.68 -5.68 16.73
N LYS A 90 12.05 -4.64 16.17
CA LYS A 90 12.09 -3.28 16.71
C LYS A 90 10.70 -2.78 17.02
N PRO A 91 10.48 -2.20 18.21
CA PRO A 91 9.25 -1.46 18.49
C PRO A 91 9.20 -0.21 17.62
N ILE A 92 8.02 0.11 17.13
CA ILE A 92 7.78 1.25 16.25
C ILE A 92 6.53 2.00 16.69
N GLU A 93 6.54 3.30 16.44
CA GLU A 93 5.37 4.17 16.54
C GLU A 93 5.36 5.05 15.27
N VAL A 94 4.24 4.99 14.54
CA VAL A 94 4.07 5.71 13.28
C VAL A 94 2.72 6.40 13.29
N GLU A 95 2.69 7.68 12.95
CA GLU A 95 1.45 8.39 12.69
C GLU A 95 0.87 7.93 11.35
N VAL A 96 -0.38 7.46 11.33
CA VAL A 96 -1.08 6.92 10.17
C VAL A 96 -2.33 7.75 9.87
N PRO A 97 -2.89 7.68 8.65
CA PRO A 97 -4.16 8.35 8.34
C PRO A 97 -5.30 7.80 9.21
N ASP A 98 -6.31 8.61 9.48
CA ASP A 98 -7.47 8.20 10.27
C ASP A 98 -8.22 6.99 9.65
N GLY A 99 -8.90 6.22 10.48
CA GLY A 99 -9.79 5.13 10.06
C GLY A 99 -9.25 3.70 10.29
N TYR A 100 -8.07 3.56 10.90
CA TYR A 100 -7.56 2.28 11.38
C TYR A 100 -7.74 2.17 12.89
N GLU A 101 -8.40 1.10 13.34
CA GLU A 101 -8.67 0.85 14.76
C GLU A 101 -8.48 -0.63 15.10
N GLY A 102 -7.78 -0.90 16.20
CA GLY A 102 -7.52 -2.22 16.75
C GLY A 102 -6.32 -2.95 16.14
N ALA A 103 -6.20 -4.23 16.49
CA ALA A 103 -5.10 -5.10 16.08
C ALA A 103 -5.08 -5.35 14.56
N LEU A 104 -3.92 -5.14 13.95
CA LEU A 104 -3.75 -5.27 12.50
C LEU A 104 -2.33 -5.70 12.12
N ARG A 105 -2.21 -6.17 10.89
CA ARG A 105 -0.93 -6.21 10.18
C ARG A 105 -0.91 -5.18 9.07
N ALA A 106 0.19 -4.46 8.90
CA ALA A 106 0.25 -3.39 7.92
C ALA A 106 1.57 -3.26 7.17
N LEU A 107 1.49 -2.66 6.00
CA LEU A 107 2.62 -2.20 5.20
C LEU A 107 2.44 -0.72 4.92
N ILE A 108 3.54 0.03 5.02
CA ILE A 108 3.60 1.44 4.66
C ILE A 108 4.15 1.55 3.23
N PRO A 109 3.36 2.08 2.28
CA PRO A 109 3.88 2.39 0.95
C PRO A 109 4.96 3.47 1.02
N VAL A 110 6.15 3.19 0.47
CA VAL A 110 7.28 4.13 0.44
C VAL A 110 7.91 4.18 -0.95
N ALA A 111 8.49 5.33 -1.32
CA ALA A 111 9.20 5.46 -2.59
C ALA A 111 10.49 4.62 -2.65
N ARG A 112 11.13 4.39 -1.49
CA ARG A 112 12.33 3.57 -1.33
C ARG A 112 12.36 2.98 0.07
N ILE A 113 12.71 1.70 0.17
CA ILE A 113 12.90 1.03 1.46
C ILE A 113 14.09 1.63 2.21
N GLY A 114 13.91 1.88 3.50
CA GLY A 114 14.96 2.41 4.36
C GLY A 114 14.50 2.54 5.82
N LYS A 115 14.82 3.68 6.44
CA LYS A 115 14.35 3.96 7.79
C LYS A 115 12.82 4.12 7.79
N LEU A 116 12.15 3.48 8.74
CA LEU A 116 10.71 3.60 8.89
C LEU A 116 10.31 5.07 9.08
N PRO A 117 9.32 5.57 8.32
CA PRO A 117 8.87 6.94 8.45
C PRO A 117 8.13 7.13 9.78
N LYS A 118 8.22 8.33 10.36
CA LYS A 118 7.45 8.69 11.57
C LYS A 118 5.97 8.98 11.27
N ARG A 119 5.66 9.34 10.03
CA ARG A 119 4.30 9.62 9.53
C ARG A 119 4.13 8.94 8.18
N ALA A 120 3.06 8.16 8.04
CA ALA A 120 2.64 7.50 6.82
C ALA A 120 1.48 8.27 6.18
N TYR A 121 1.57 8.50 4.87
CA TYR A 121 0.47 9.10 4.10
C TYR A 121 -0.63 8.09 3.74
N ARG A 122 -0.28 6.81 3.74
CA ARG A 122 -1.17 5.70 3.47
C ARG A 122 -0.73 4.50 4.29
N LEU A 123 -1.69 3.67 4.69
CA LEU A 123 -1.46 2.36 5.26
C LEU A 123 -2.16 1.31 4.38
N ILE A 124 -1.53 0.16 4.15
CA ILE A 124 -2.19 -1.01 3.57
C ILE A 124 -2.32 -2.00 4.71
N ALA A 125 -3.54 -2.26 5.17
CA ALA A 125 -3.78 -3.00 6.39
C ALA A 125 -4.60 -4.28 6.17
N TYR A 126 -4.29 -5.28 6.98
CA TYR A 126 -5.09 -6.46 7.21
C TYR A 126 -5.53 -6.44 8.66
N ARG A 127 -6.84 -6.33 8.91
CA ARG A 127 -7.39 -6.39 10.27
C ARG A 127 -7.45 -7.86 10.68
N LEU A 128 -6.85 -8.17 11.83
CA LEU A 128 -7.00 -9.48 12.44
C LEU A 128 -8.45 -9.55 12.95
N ALA A 129 -9.34 -10.09 12.13
CA ALA A 129 -10.67 -10.46 12.62
C ALA A 129 -10.46 -11.63 13.59
N LEU A 130 -10.41 -11.32 14.89
CA LEU A 130 -10.70 -12.33 15.89
C LEU A 130 -12.23 -12.57 15.84
N PRO A 131 -12.67 -13.83 15.64
CA PRO A 131 -14.09 -14.18 15.76
C PRO A 131 -14.65 -13.87 17.15
#